data_AF-A0A397JD04-F1
#
_entry.id   AF-A0A397JD04-F1
#
_cell.length_a   1.000
_cell.length_b   1.000
_cell.length_c   1.000
_cell.angle_alpha   90.00
_cell.angle_beta   90.00
_cell.angle_gamma   90.00
#
_symmetry.space_group_name_H-M   'P 1'
#
loop_
_entity.id
_entity.type
_entity.pdbx_description
1 polymer ?
#
loop_
_entity_poly.entity_id
_entity_poly.type
_entity_poly.pdbx_seq_one_letter_code
_entity_poly.pdbx_strand_id
1 'polypeptide(L)'
;MSASTSEQTIIAEVSRLFFFQNENKLTEGERVSLFSYFTKNKERIVFVLLILNTLNDDNSKLEYLRTLIPKPELLNEQELFRVVIPIPELLPIKTKTTTHSATRKVPNIPVLKWDTFLVNAFNASTTLDTSDRIFSIPDIDGALSAEDSAVDMFLNAMVAINNKRLILFKRPESWGKRYMFQGVKGRPDAIRCSADNKNLLKNSKASQLLSIVEVKPEQLMRNLIEHGAELFEAYNTALTVDDNGTAEYTRHRKIIKIVRQVFGSMVVNDLRYGLLTTYIRTWFFYRQREDPDIIYISPTVYINQSHTDNYASFSESIRYFENISTVDPIAHSTPNTKESDDDFDFGGGGGKYKKSGDDDDGDDDEPSGSKKKSPIERAFMEICNILKKGKGKVVSDDELLKNMKNYKRNQISFGDLLEVVDPVLFLQPSFMKK
;
A
#
# COMPACT_ATOMS: atom_id res chain seq x y z
N MET A 1 25.92 -19.51 12.51
CA MET A 1 27.33 -19.16 12.24
C MET A 1 27.75 -18.13 13.29
N SER A 2 28.80 -18.38 14.06
CA SER A 2 29.32 -17.39 15.01
C SER A 2 29.97 -16.26 14.25
N ALA A 3 29.60 -15.01 14.55
CA ALA A 3 30.31 -13.84 14.04
C ALA A 3 31.79 -13.93 14.39
N SER A 4 32.68 -13.54 13.48
CA SER A 4 34.12 -13.54 13.74
C SER A 4 34.44 -12.58 14.90
N THR A 5 35.51 -12.84 15.64
CA THR A 5 35.93 -11.97 16.76
C THR A 5 36.07 -10.51 16.32
N SER A 6 36.60 -10.27 15.11
CA SER A 6 36.73 -8.93 14.53
C SER A 6 35.38 -8.26 14.22
N GLU A 7 34.39 -9.00 13.72
CA GLU A 7 33.03 -8.48 13.51
C GLU A 7 32.40 -8.01 14.84
N GLN A 8 32.57 -8.79 15.91
CA GLN A 8 32.05 -8.42 17.23
C GLN A 8 32.75 -7.17 17.79
N THR A 9 34.08 -7.07 17.61
CA THR A 9 34.86 -5.91 18.07
C THR A 9 34.45 -4.64 17.35
N ILE A 10 34.26 -4.65 16.01
CA ILE A 10 33.85 -3.45 15.28
C ILE A 10 32.43 -3.04 15.65
N ILE A 11 31.51 -3.98 15.83
CA ILE A 11 30.13 -3.70 16.26
C ILE A 11 30.12 -3.08 17.65
N ALA A 12 30.93 -3.60 18.58
CA ALA A 12 31.06 -3.06 19.92
C ALA A 12 31.62 -1.62 19.91
N GLU A 13 32.67 -1.36 19.10
CA GLU A 13 33.27 -0.02 19.02
C GLU A 13 32.33 1.01 18.39
N VAL A 14 31.63 0.66 17.30
CA VAL A 14 30.60 1.52 16.70
C VAL A 14 29.47 1.80 17.70
N SER A 15 29.03 0.78 18.43
CA SER A 15 27.99 0.94 19.46
C SER A 15 28.46 1.84 20.60
N ARG A 16 29.71 1.68 21.06
CA ARG A 16 30.32 2.54 22.09
C ARG A 16 30.33 4.00 21.65
N LEU A 17 30.78 4.26 20.42
CA LEU A 17 30.85 5.61 19.85
C LEU A 17 29.47 6.24 19.60
N PHE A 18 28.43 5.42 19.41
CA PHE A 18 27.04 5.88 19.32
C PHE A 18 26.47 6.33 20.67
N PHE A 19 26.75 5.59 21.75
CA PHE A 19 26.28 5.91 23.10
C PHE A 19 27.14 6.96 23.82
N PHE A 20 28.28 7.33 23.25
CA PHE A 20 29.18 8.34 23.81
C PHE A 20 28.48 9.70 23.89
N GLN A 21 28.47 10.31 25.08
CA GLN A 21 27.85 11.62 25.33
C GLN A 21 28.73 12.76 24.81
N ASN A 22 28.87 12.85 23.50
CA ASN A 22 29.56 13.94 22.81
C ASN A 22 28.60 14.56 21.79
N GLU A 23 28.73 15.87 21.56
CA GLU A 23 27.98 16.60 20.53
C GLU A 23 28.18 16.00 19.13
N ASN A 24 29.33 15.35 18.91
CA ASN A 24 29.71 14.75 17.63
C ASN A 24 29.31 13.28 17.44
N LYS A 25 28.48 12.69 18.31
CA LYS A 25 28.09 11.27 18.23
C LYS A 25 27.51 10.87 16.87
N LEU A 26 27.59 9.58 16.54
CA LEU A 26 26.92 9.03 15.36
C LEU A 26 25.39 9.19 15.51
N THR A 27 24.74 9.61 14.43
CA THR A 27 23.29 9.51 14.30
C THR A 27 22.86 8.07 14.11
N GLU A 28 21.58 7.77 14.36
CA GLU A 28 21.04 6.44 14.12
C GLU A 28 21.21 6.01 12.65
N GLY A 29 21.03 6.94 11.71
CA GLY A 29 21.22 6.68 10.28
C GLY A 29 22.67 6.36 9.90
N GLU A 30 23.64 7.08 10.49
CA GLU A 30 25.06 6.80 10.30
C GLU A 30 25.43 5.42 10.85
N ARG A 31 24.90 5.06 12.03
CA ARG A 31 25.11 3.74 12.65
C ARG A 31 24.59 2.61 11.75
N VAL A 32 23.36 2.72 11.26
CA VAL A 32 22.77 1.72 10.34
C VAL A 32 23.59 1.61 9.05
N SER A 33 24.02 2.75 8.49
CA SER A 33 24.84 2.79 7.28
C SER A 33 26.20 2.11 7.46
N LEU A 34 26.85 2.32 8.61
CA LEU A 34 28.09 1.65 8.97
C LEU A 34 27.91 0.13 9.11
N PHE A 35 26.84 -0.32 9.77
CA PHE A 35 26.55 -1.76 9.86
C PHE A 35 26.29 -2.38 8.49
N SER A 36 25.56 -1.70 7.61
CA SER A 36 25.37 -2.13 6.22
C SER A 36 26.71 -2.21 5.47
N TYR A 37 27.57 -1.19 5.62
CA TYR A 37 28.92 -1.18 5.05
C TYR A 37 29.75 -2.39 5.50
N PHE A 38 29.82 -2.68 6.81
CA PHE A 38 30.59 -3.82 7.33
C PHE A 38 29.99 -5.17 6.95
N THR A 39 28.67 -5.25 6.79
CA THR A 39 27.99 -6.47 6.31
C THR A 39 28.37 -6.78 4.87
N LYS A 40 28.48 -5.75 4.03
CA LYS A 40 28.84 -5.87 2.60
C LYS A 40 30.35 -6.01 2.35
N ASN A 41 31.20 -5.49 3.24
CA ASN A 41 32.66 -5.42 3.07
C ASN A 41 33.39 -6.12 4.22
N LYS A 42 33.09 -7.39 4.46
CA LYS A 42 33.61 -8.16 5.60
C LYS A 42 35.14 -8.24 5.61
N GLU A 43 35.74 -8.33 4.43
CA GLU A 43 37.18 -8.36 4.21
C GLU A 43 37.90 -7.08 4.67
N ARG A 44 37.18 -5.95 4.75
CA ARG A 44 37.75 -4.66 5.19
C ARG A 44 37.72 -4.44 6.70
N ILE A 45 37.00 -5.27 7.45
CA ILE A 45 36.78 -5.07 8.90
C ILE A 45 38.12 -5.04 9.66
N VAL A 46 39.04 -5.95 9.35
CA VAL A 46 40.35 -6.02 10.02
C VAL A 46 41.16 -4.75 9.79
N PHE A 47 41.16 -4.23 8.56
CA PHE A 47 41.85 -3.00 8.22
C PHE A 47 41.23 -1.77 8.89
N VAL A 48 39.89 -1.71 8.95
CA VAL A 48 39.18 -0.63 9.65
C VAL A 48 39.49 -0.65 11.15
N LEU A 49 39.51 -1.82 11.79
CA LEU A 49 39.90 -1.96 13.19
C LEU A 49 41.35 -1.53 13.44
N LEU A 50 42.26 -1.87 12.54
CA LEU A 50 43.65 -1.43 12.63
C LEU A 50 43.73 0.10 12.65
N ILE A 51 43.03 0.77 11.73
CA ILE A 51 43.00 2.24 11.68
C ILE A 51 42.36 2.81 12.95
N LEU A 52 41.23 2.27 13.40
CA LEU A 52 40.57 2.74 14.63
C LEU A 52 41.47 2.61 15.85
N ASN A 53 42.26 1.54 15.96
CA ASN A 53 43.21 1.35 17.07
C ASN A 53 44.41 2.31 17.00
N THR A 54 44.75 2.83 15.81
CA THR A 54 45.80 3.85 15.66
C THR A 54 45.33 5.27 15.95
N LEU A 55 44.02 5.52 15.97
CA LEU A 55 43.43 6.82 16.27
C LEU A 55 43.25 6.98 17.78
N ASN A 56 43.87 8.02 18.34
CA ASN A 56 44.00 8.20 19.80
C ASN A 56 42.77 8.80 20.48
N ASP A 57 41.86 9.41 19.72
CA ASP A 57 40.68 10.08 20.26
C ASP A 57 39.41 9.69 19.52
N ASP A 58 38.28 9.78 20.22
CA ASP A 58 36.98 9.37 19.70
C ASP A 58 36.47 10.27 18.56
N ASN A 59 36.88 11.55 18.49
CA ASN A 59 36.47 12.42 17.38
C ASN A 59 37.14 12.00 16.07
N SER A 60 38.44 11.70 16.10
CA SER A 60 39.17 11.18 14.93
C SER A 60 38.60 9.84 14.47
N LYS A 61 38.22 8.95 15.39
CA LYS A 61 37.53 7.69 15.07
C LYS A 61 36.18 7.94 14.40
N LEU A 62 35.38 8.87 14.94
CA LEU A 62 34.07 9.25 14.38
C LEU A 62 34.21 9.84 12.98
N GLU A 63 35.17 10.74 12.76
CA GLU A 63 35.46 11.33 11.46
C GLU A 63 35.86 10.25 10.45
N TYR A 64 36.78 9.36 10.82
CA TYR A 64 37.16 8.23 9.97
C TYR A 64 35.97 7.32 9.65
N LEU A 65 35.16 6.92 10.64
CA LEU A 65 33.96 6.11 10.39
C LEU A 65 33.00 6.82 9.43
N ARG A 66 32.81 8.13 9.54
CA ARG A 66 31.97 8.89 8.59
C ARG A 66 32.51 8.84 7.17
N THR A 67 33.83 8.75 6.97
CA THR A 67 34.40 8.56 5.62
C THR A 67 34.08 7.20 5.00
N LEU A 68 33.77 6.19 5.83
CA LEU A 68 33.37 4.85 5.37
C LEU A 68 31.89 4.80 4.98
N ILE A 69 31.08 5.75 5.46
CA ILE A 69 29.68 5.86 5.10
C ILE A 69 29.64 6.32 3.65
N PRO A 70 29.09 5.50 2.73
CA PRO A 70 28.92 5.94 1.35
C PRO A 70 28.12 7.24 1.37
N LYS A 71 28.65 8.29 0.75
CA LYS A 71 27.85 9.51 0.55
C LYS A 71 26.58 9.08 -0.19
N PRO A 72 25.38 9.40 0.33
CA PRO A 72 24.15 8.98 -0.32
C PRO A 72 24.18 9.55 -1.72
N GLU A 73 24.18 8.67 -2.72
CA GLU A 73 24.05 9.10 -4.09
C GLU A 73 22.67 9.75 -4.20
N LEU A 74 22.68 11.06 -4.42
CA LEU A 74 21.47 11.82 -4.65
C LEU A 74 21.10 11.68 -6.13
N LEU A 75 19.86 11.28 -6.35
CA LEU A 75 19.22 11.11 -7.62
C LEU A 75 18.40 12.36 -7.93
N ASN A 76 18.34 12.73 -9.21
CA ASN A 76 17.30 13.64 -9.70
C ASN A 76 15.96 12.89 -9.83
N GLU A 77 14.88 13.60 -10.15
CA GLU A 77 13.55 13.00 -10.26
C GLU A 77 13.54 11.89 -11.31
N GLN A 78 14.17 12.12 -12.47
CA GLN A 78 14.26 11.12 -13.55
C GLN A 78 15.00 9.85 -13.12
N GLU A 79 16.16 10.00 -12.47
CA GLU A 79 16.98 8.91 -11.96
C GLU A 79 16.22 8.11 -10.91
N LEU A 80 15.54 8.78 -9.97
CA LEU A 80 14.71 8.14 -8.94
C LEU A 80 13.64 7.24 -9.57
N PHE A 81 12.92 7.76 -10.57
CA PHE A 81 11.86 7.00 -11.22
C PHE A 81 12.39 5.90 -12.15
N ARG A 82 13.68 5.90 -12.50
CA ARG A 82 14.31 4.82 -13.28
C ARG A 82 15.00 3.77 -12.41
N VAL A 83 15.01 3.94 -11.09
CA VAL A 83 15.55 2.93 -10.15
C VAL A 83 14.75 1.63 -10.32
N VAL A 84 15.48 0.54 -10.57
CA VAL A 84 14.93 -0.81 -10.58
C VAL A 84 14.78 -1.29 -9.14
N ILE A 85 13.55 -1.56 -8.74
CA ILE A 85 13.24 -2.09 -7.41
C ILE A 85 13.49 -3.61 -7.44
N PRO A 86 14.26 -4.17 -6.50
CA PRO A 86 14.53 -5.61 -6.47
C PRO A 86 13.25 -6.41 -6.19
N ILE A 87 13.17 -7.60 -6.78
CA ILE A 87 12.15 -8.58 -6.42
C ILE A 87 12.52 -9.12 -5.02
N PRO A 88 11.59 -9.11 -4.06
CA PRO A 88 11.85 -9.57 -2.71
C PRO A 88 11.84 -11.11 -2.69
N GLU A 89 12.45 -11.69 -1.66
CA GLU A 89 12.37 -13.14 -1.48
C GLU A 89 10.91 -13.56 -1.22
N LEU A 90 10.41 -14.48 -2.04
CA LEU A 90 9.07 -15.04 -1.93
C LEU A 90 9.10 -16.29 -1.05
N LEU A 91 8.66 -16.16 0.20
CA LEU A 91 8.48 -17.33 1.06
C LEU A 91 7.15 -18.04 0.73
N PRO A 92 7.04 -19.36 0.93
CA PRO A 92 5.79 -20.07 0.72
C PRO A 92 4.68 -19.56 1.64
N ILE A 93 3.61 -19.00 1.06
CA ILE A 93 2.45 -18.52 1.82
C ILE A 93 1.33 -19.58 1.78
N LYS A 94 0.77 -19.94 2.94
CA LYS A 94 -0.32 -20.93 3.07
C LYS A 94 -1.73 -20.34 2.91
N THR A 95 -1.86 -19.03 2.71
CA THR A 95 -3.18 -18.37 2.70
C THR A 95 -4.00 -18.80 1.49
N LYS A 96 -5.23 -19.24 1.76
CA LYS A 96 -6.23 -19.61 0.75
C LYS A 96 -7.30 -18.54 0.56
N THR A 97 -7.30 -17.52 1.41
CA THR A 97 -8.37 -16.53 1.52
C THR A 97 -7.88 -15.18 1.02
N THR A 98 -8.71 -14.52 0.23
CA THR A 98 -8.58 -13.10 -0.10
C THR A 98 -9.42 -12.30 0.90
N THR A 99 -8.94 -11.14 1.34
CA THR A 99 -9.66 -10.21 2.23
C THR A 99 -11.13 -10.00 1.83
N HIS A 100 -12.03 -9.93 2.83
CA HIS A 100 -13.44 -9.58 2.65
C HIS A 100 -13.57 -8.14 2.13
N SER A 101 -13.80 -7.95 0.83
CA SER A 101 -14.03 -6.64 0.20
C SER A 101 -15.47 -6.49 -0.31
N ALA A 102 -15.85 -5.26 -0.64
CA ALA A 102 -17.18 -4.93 -1.12
C ALA A 102 -17.57 -5.71 -2.38
N THR A 103 -18.48 -6.66 -2.21
CA THR A 103 -19.19 -7.36 -3.28
C THR A 103 -20.37 -6.54 -3.80
N ARG A 104 -20.18 -5.23 -4.05
CA ARG A 104 -21.23 -4.46 -4.74
C ARG A 104 -21.51 -5.15 -6.08
N LYS A 105 -22.77 -5.16 -6.53
CA LYS A 105 -23.18 -5.70 -7.83
C LYS A 105 -22.35 -5.03 -8.93
N VAL A 106 -21.25 -5.69 -9.33
CA VAL A 106 -20.41 -5.31 -10.47
C VAL A 106 -21.02 -5.95 -11.70
N PRO A 107 -21.34 -5.20 -12.76
CA PRO A 107 -21.88 -5.77 -13.98
C PRO A 107 -20.98 -6.91 -14.48
N ASN A 108 -21.57 -8.00 -14.98
CA ASN A 108 -20.85 -9.07 -15.68
C ASN A 108 -20.46 -8.60 -17.09
N ILE A 109 -19.71 -7.51 -17.18
CA ILE A 109 -19.31 -6.92 -18.46
C ILE A 109 -17.83 -7.18 -18.72
N PRO A 110 -17.45 -7.47 -19.97
CA PRO A 110 -16.04 -7.55 -20.35
C PRO A 110 -15.31 -6.25 -20.03
N VAL A 111 -14.04 -6.38 -19.65
CA VAL A 111 -13.13 -5.24 -19.51
C VAL A 111 -12.36 -5.02 -20.80
N LEU A 112 -11.99 -3.77 -21.05
CA LEU A 112 -11.18 -3.36 -22.20
C LEU A 112 -9.70 -3.29 -21.82
N LYS A 113 -8.85 -3.35 -22.83
CA LYS A 113 -7.40 -3.24 -22.67
C LYS A 113 -6.98 -1.77 -22.66
N TRP A 114 -6.14 -1.37 -21.71
CA TRP A 114 -5.53 -0.03 -21.68
C TRP A 114 -4.17 -0.03 -22.38
N ASP A 115 -4.17 -0.27 -23.69
CA ASP A 115 -2.95 -0.46 -24.50
C ASP A 115 -1.96 0.71 -24.45
N THR A 116 -2.48 1.94 -24.37
CA THR A 116 -1.63 3.14 -24.41
C THR A 116 -1.00 3.46 -23.06
N PHE A 117 -1.31 2.73 -21.99
CA PHE A 117 -0.89 3.09 -20.63
C PHE A 117 0.63 3.21 -20.51
N LEU A 118 1.39 2.19 -20.92
CA LEU A 118 2.85 2.17 -20.78
C LEU A 118 3.53 3.23 -21.65
N VAL A 119 3.02 3.46 -22.86
CA VAL A 119 3.53 4.50 -23.77
C VAL A 119 3.27 5.90 -23.20
N ASN A 120 2.07 6.12 -22.65
CA ASN A 120 1.74 7.40 -22.01
C ASN A 120 2.57 7.63 -20.75
N ALA A 121 2.84 6.58 -19.96
CA ALA A 121 3.71 6.66 -18.80
C ALA A 121 5.15 7.01 -19.18
N PHE A 122 5.68 6.39 -20.24
CA PHE A 122 6.99 6.72 -20.79
C PHE A 122 7.05 8.17 -21.27
N ASN A 123 6.08 8.61 -22.08
CA ASN A 123 6.05 9.99 -22.57
C ASN A 123 5.91 11.02 -21.44
N ALA A 124 5.19 10.67 -20.36
CA ALA A 124 5.09 11.55 -19.19
C ALA A 124 6.38 11.59 -18.35
N SER A 125 7.28 10.63 -18.52
CA SER A 125 8.57 10.59 -17.80
C SER A 125 9.69 11.32 -18.53
N THR A 126 9.56 11.56 -19.85
CA THR A 126 10.55 12.34 -20.60
C THR A 126 10.60 13.81 -20.18
N THR A 127 9.57 14.30 -19.49
CA THR A 127 9.50 15.68 -18.96
C THR A 127 9.94 15.79 -17.50
N LEU A 128 10.56 14.75 -16.93
CA LEU A 128 11.04 14.74 -15.55
C LEU A 128 12.22 15.69 -15.36
N ASP A 129 12.30 16.28 -14.16
CA ASP A 129 13.44 17.12 -13.81
C ASP A 129 14.73 16.28 -13.73
N THR A 130 15.78 16.80 -14.36
CA THR A 130 17.12 16.19 -14.45
C THR A 130 18.18 17.01 -13.74
N SER A 131 17.89 18.24 -13.30
CA SER A 131 18.86 19.12 -12.64
C SER A 131 18.94 18.91 -11.13
N ASP A 132 17.81 18.75 -10.44
CA ASP A 132 17.79 18.77 -8.98
C ASP A 132 17.99 17.37 -8.37
N ARG A 133 19.24 17.06 -8.02
CA ARG A 133 19.62 15.82 -7.31
C ARG A 133 19.38 15.93 -5.81
N ILE A 134 18.15 15.68 -5.38
CA ILE A 134 17.73 15.81 -3.98
C ILE A 134 17.16 14.52 -3.38
N PHE A 135 17.00 13.46 -4.17
CA PHE A 135 16.38 12.21 -3.72
C PHE A 135 17.43 11.17 -3.36
N SER A 136 17.32 10.56 -2.19
CA SER A 136 18.16 9.39 -1.89
C SER A 136 17.68 8.17 -2.66
N ILE A 137 18.60 7.27 -3.02
CA ILE A 137 18.26 5.93 -3.48
C ILE A 137 17.26 5.28 -2.48
N PRO A 138 16.13 4.71 -2.96
CA PRO A 138 15.20 3.99 -2.11
C PRO A 138 15.88 2.77 -1.48
N ASP A 139 15.89 2.70 -0.16
CA ASP A 139 16.29 1.49 0.57
C ASP A 139 15.05 0.61 0.77
N ILE A 140 14.84 -0.31 -0.18
CA ILE A 140 13.70 -1.23 -0.19
C ILE A 140 14.27 -2.64 -0.07
N ASP A 141 14.41 -3.10 1.17
CA ASP A 141 14.77 -4.47 1.51
C ASP A 141 13.64 -5.13 2.30
N GLY A 142 13.49 -6.45 2.13
CA GLY A 142 12.44 -7.20 2.79
C GLY A 142 12.14 -8.56 2.15
N ALA A 143 11.49 -9.42 2.94
CA ALA A 143 10.98 -10.71 2.50
C ALA A 143 9.44 -10.75 2.62
N LEU A 144 8.80 -11.40 1.66
CA LEU A 144 7.35 -11.61 1.66
C LEU A 144 7.02 -12.93 2.36
N SER A 145 6.55 -12.85 3.61
CA SER A 145 6.16 -14.01 4.43
C SER A 145 4.66 -14.16 4.64
N ALA A 146 3.87 -13.09 4.45
CA ALA A 146 2.43 -13.06 4.70
C ALA A 146 1.69 -12.06 3.80
N GLU A 147 0.36 -12.14 3.71
CA GLU A 147 -0.46 -11.18 2.94
C GLU A 147 -0.37 -9.75 3.50
N ASP A 148 -0.44 -9.58 4.83
CA ASP A 148 -0.24 -8.29 5.48
C ASP A 148 1.16 -7.70 5.17
N SER A 149 2.16 -8.57 4.98
CA SER A 149 3.50 -8.13 4.57
C SER A 149 3.54 -7.58 3.14
N ALA A 150 2.63 -8.01 2.25
CA ALA A 150 2.56 -7.47 0.89
C ALA A 150 1.98 -6.05 0.87
N VAL A 151 0.95 -5.77 1.69
CA VAL A 151 0.42 -4.42 1.86
C VAL A 151 1.47 -3.49 2.46
N ASP A 152 2.13 -3.92 3.54
CA ASP A 152 3.15 -3.12 4.21
C ASP A 152 4.35 -2.86 3.30
N MET A 153 4.82 -3.85 2.56
CA MET A 153 5.95 -3.68 1.67
C MET A 153 5.61 -2.82 0.44
N PHE A 154 4.40 -2.95 -0.13
CA PHE A 154 3.91 -2.02 -1.15
C PHE A 154 3.92 -0.58 -0.62
N LEU A 155 3.35 -0.35 0.56
CA LEU A 155 3.33 0.99 1.17
C LEU A 155 4.74 1.49 1.48
N ASN A 156 5.66 0.64 1.95
CA ASN A 156 7.04 1.01 2.19
C ASN A 156 7.74 1.44 0.90
N ALA A 157 7.55 0.71 -0.20
CA ALA A 157 8.08 1.10 -1.51
C ALA A 157 7.49 2.45 -1.98
N MET A 158 6.18 2.64 -1.86
CA MET A 158 5.53 3.92 -2.21
C MET A 158 6.03 5.07 -1.32
N VAL A 159 6.28 4.82 -0.03
CA VAL A 159 6.84 5.81 0.90
C VAL A 159 8.27 6.19 0.51
N ALA A 160 9.10 5.19 0.19
CA ALA A 160 10.50 5.38 -0.15
C ALA A 160 10.69 6.17 -1.47
N ILE A 161 9.83 5.89 -2.46
CA ILE A 161 9.95 6.46 -3.81
C ILE A 161 9.11 7.73 -3.96
N ASN A 162 7.81 7.65 -3.67
CA ASN A 162 6.86 8.68 -4.11
C ASN A 162 6.50 9.68 -3.02
N ASN A 163 6.33 9.24 -1.77
CA ASN A 163 5.78 10.12 -0.74
C ASN A 163 6.67 11.34 -0.47
N LYS A 164 8.00 11.24 -0.66
CA LYS A 164 8.91 12.40 -0.56
C LYS A 164 8.54 13.53 -1.53
N ARG A 165 8.08 13.18 -2.73
CA ARG A 165 7.61 14.11 -3.75
C ARG A 165 6.16 14.55 -3.49
N LEU A 166 5.27 13.61 -3.24
CA LEU A 166 3.83 13.86 -3.08
C LEU A 166 3.50 14.84 -1.95
N ILE A 167 4.29 14.85 -0.87
CA ILE A 167 4.09 15.81 0.22
C ILE A 167 4.44 17.25 -0.18
N LEU A 168 5.17 17.47 -1.28
CA LEU A 168 5.59 18.80 -1.74
C LEU A 168 4.54 19.46 -2.61
N PHE A 169 3.50 18.75 -3.02
CA PHE A 169 2.40 19.32 -3.78
C PHE A 169 1.63 20.39 -2.99
N LYS A 170 1.03 21.33 -3.72
CA LYS A 170 0.16 22.37 -3.15
C LYS A 170 -0.94 21.77 -2.26
N ARG A 171 -1.54 20.67 -2.72
CA ARG A 171 -2.38 19.79 -1.90
C ARG A 171 -1.57 18.50 -1.67
N PRO A 172 -0.94 18.33 -0.50
CA PRO A 172 -0.05 17.20 -0.27
C PRO A 172 -0.83 15.88 -0.31
N GLU A 173 -0.17 14.86 -0.80
CA GLU A 173 -0.76 13.54 -1.01
C GLU A 173 0.12 12.44 -0.38
N SER A 174 -0.47 11.29 -0.11
CA SER A 174 0.26 10.12 0.36
C SER A 174 -0.46 8.82 0.02
N TRP A 175 0.34 7.79 -0.23
CA TRP A 175 -0.12 6.41 -0.11
C TRP A 175 -0.21 5.99 1.35
N GLY A 176 -1.26 5.24 1.70
CA GLY A 176 -1.52 4.87 3.08
C GLY A 176 -2.50 3.71 3.23
N LYS A 177 -2.64 3.22 4.47
CA LYS A 177 -3.65 2.21 4.81
C LYS A 177 -5.03 2.85 4.80
N ARG A 178 -6.08 2.06 4.54
CA ARG A 178 -7.47 2.54 4.45
C ARG A 178 -7.94 3.39 5.63
N TYR A 179 -7.47 3.10 6.85
CA TYR A 179 -7.88 3.82 8.05
C TYR A 179 -7.37 5.26 8.12
N MET A 180 -6.46 5.67 7.21
CA MET A 180 -5.99 7.04 7.09
C MET A 180 -7.03 8.00 6.51
N PHE A 181 -8.15 7.49 5.97
CA PHE A 181 -9.28 8.29 5.53
C PHE A 181 -10.58 7.65 6.02
N GLN A 182 -11.32 8.36 6.88
CA GLN A 182 -12.55 7.82 7.48
C GLN A 182 -13.69 7.65 6.46
N GLY A 183 -13.64 8.37 5.34
CA GLY A 183 -14.66 8.33 4.29
C GLY A 183 -14.55 7.15 3.32
N VAL A 184 -13.54 6.28 3.45
CA VAL A 184 -13.35 5.14 2.54
C VAL A 184 -14.47 4.11 2.72
N LYS A 185 -15.13 3.77 1.62
CA LYS A 185 -16.09 2.67 1.52
C LYS A 185 -15.44 1.43 0.91
N GLY A 186 -16.02 0.26 1.13
CA GLY A 186 -15.61 -0.99 0.46
C GLY A 186 -14.37 -1.71 0.98
N ARG A 187 -13.68 -1.15 1.98
CA ARG A 187 -12.53 -1.76 2.67
C ARG A 187 -11.35 -2.16 1.77
N PRO A 188 -10.88 -1.30 0.84
CA PRO A 188 -9.66 -1.57 0.07
C PRO A 188 -8.46 -1.78 0.99
N ASP A 189 -7.43 -2.48 0.52
CA ASP A 189 -6.25 -2.81 1.32
C ASP A 189 -5.37 -1.57 1.57
N ALA A 190 -5.20 -0.72 0.54
CA ALA A 190 -4.54 0.58 0.64
C ALA A 190 -5.26 1.66 -0.19
N ILE A 191 -4.90 2.92 0.06
CA ILE A 191 -5.49 4.09 -0.59
C ILE A 191 -4.40 5.11 -0.92
N ARG A 192 -4.70 5.97 -1.90
CA ARG A 192 -4.00 7.26 -2.08
C ARG A 192 -4.99 8.38 -1.82
N CYS A 193 -4.59 9.32 -0.99
CA CYS A 193 -5.43 10.45 -0.61
C CYS A 193 -4.64 11.76 -0.62
N SER A 194 -5.36 12.87 -0.72
CA SER A 194 -4.83 14.21 -0.60
C SER A 194 -5.47 14.96 0.57
N ALA A 195 -4.77 15.97 1.06
CA ALA A 195 -5.26 16.88 2.07
C ALA A 195 -4.99 18.34 1.68
N ASP A 196 -5.65 19.27 2.36
CA ASP A 196 -5.45 20.70 2.07
C ASP A 196 -4.11 21.21 2.61
N ASN A 197 -3.52 20.50 3.56
CA ASN A 197 -2.17 20.76 4.07
C ASN A 197 -1.53 19.52 4.70
N LYS A 198 -0.22 19.59 4.96
CA LYS A 198 0.58 18.46 5.47
C LYS A 198 0.12 17.96 6.84
N ASN A 199 -0.38 18.85 7.71
CA ASN A 199 -0.82 18.49 9.06
C ASN A 199 -2.10 17.67 9.02
N LEU A 200 -3.04 18.02 8.15
CA LEU A 200 -4.26 17.25 7.95
C LEU A 200 -3.97 15.85 7.39
N LEU A 201 -3.04 15.74 6.43
CA LEU A 201 -2.61 14.46 5.90
C LEU A 201 -2.02 13.55 6.99
N LYS A 202 -1.11 14.08 7.82
CA LYS A 202 -0.49 13.35 8.95
C LYS A 202 -1.50 12.90 10.00
N ASN A 203 -2.52 13.71 10.25
CA ASN A 203 -3.56 13.42 11.24
C ASN A 203 -4.67 12.50 10.72
N SER A 204 -4.47 11.83 9.56
CA SER A 204 -5.49 10.97 8.94
C SER A 204 -6.81 11.72 8.68
N LYS A 205 -6.71 13.02 8.40
CA LYS A 205 -7.80 13.91 8.03
C LYS A 205 -7.65 14.33 6.57
N ALA A 206 -7.39 13.36 5.70
CA ALA A 206 -7.37 13.61 4.27
C ALA A 206 -8.72 14.18 3.82
N SER A 207 -8.69 15.12 2.87
CA SER A 207 -9.89 15.78 2.37
C SER A 207 -10.45 15.09 1.12
N GLN A 208 -9.62 14.32 0.40
CA GLN A 208 -10.04 13.68 -0.84
C GLN A 208 -9.35 12.32 -1.05
N LEU A 209 -10.12 11.34 -1.50
CA LEU A 209 -9.62 10.04 -1.96
C LEU A 209 -9.32 10.14 -3.47
N LEU A 210 -8.13 9.68 -3.88
CA LEU A 210 -7.66 9.80 -5.27
C LEU A 210 -7.64 8.46 -6.00
N SER A 211 -7.31 7.38 -5.30
CA SER A 211 -7.34 6.02 -5.84
C SER A 211 -7.40 4.98 -4.72
N ILE A 212 -7.83 3.76 -5.08
CA ILE A 212 -7.80 2.58 -4.19
C ILE A 212 -6.76 1.58 -4.68
N VAL A 213 -6.32 0.73 -3.75
CA VAL A 213 -5.42 -0.39 -4.01
C VAL A 213 -5.99 -1.64 -3.38
N GLU A 214 -6.10 -2.69 -4.18
CA GLU A 214 -6.28 -4.05 -3.71
C GLU A 214 -4.95 -4.78 -3.84
N VAL A 215 -4.54 -5.45 -2.77
CA VAL A 215 -3.30 -6.22 -2.72
C VAL A 215 -3.66 -7.69 -2.65
N LYS A 216 -3.00 -8.54 -3.43
CA LYS A 216 -3.21 -9.99 -3.41
C LYS A 216 -1.87 -10.72 -3.32
N PRO A 217 -1.80 -11.91 -2.70
CA PRO A 217 -0.57 -12.68 -2.69
C PRO A 217 -0.10 -13.03 -4.12
N GLU A 218 1.20 -12.89 -4.40
CA GLU A 218 1.75 -13.21 -5.72
C GLU A 218 1.53 -14.68 -6.09
N GLN A 219 1.66 -15.59 -5.12
CA GLN A 219 1.44 -17.02 -5.30
C GLN A 219 0.01 -17.32 -5.73
N LEU A 220 -0.97 -16.58 -5.19
CA LEU A 220 -2.36 -16.69 -5.63
C LEU A 220 -2.49 -16.27 -7.09
N MET A 221 -1.99 -15.08 -7.43
CA MET A 221 -2.14 -14.56 -8.79
C MET A 221 -1.37 -15.37 -9.84
N ARG A 222 -0.24 -16.01 -9.48
CA ARG A 222 0.48 -16.95 -10.37
C ARG A 222 -0.32 -18.22 -10.66
N ASN A 223 -1.08 -18.71 -9.68
CA ASN A 223 -1.95 -19.87 -9.87
C ASN A 223 -3.21 -19.51 -10.68
N LEU A 224 -3.61 -18.24 -10.66
CA LEU A 224 -4.81 -17.76 -11.36
C LEU A 224 -4.54 -17.32 -12.80
N ILE A 225 -3.40 -16.71 -13.09
CA ILE A 225 -3.08 -16.16 -14.42
C ILE A 225 -1.93 -16.97 -15.01
N GLU A 226 -2.13 -17.50 -16.21
CA GLU A 226 -1.09 -18.30 -16.88
C GLU A 226 0.15 -17.45 -17.14
N HIS A 227 1.29 -18.11 -17.24
CA HIS A 227 2.53 -17.42 -17.55
C HIS A 227 2.40 -16.72 -18.92
N GLY A 228 2.57 -15.40 -18.94
CA GLY A 228 2.46 -14.58 -20.15
C GLY A 228 1.04 -14.13 -20.51
N ALA A 229 0.01 -14.60 -19.81
CA ALA A 229 -1.36 -14.11 -20.00
C ALA A 229 -1.58 -12.80 -19.24
N GLU A 230 -2.40 -11.92 -19.80
CA GLU A 230 -2.77 -10.65 -19.16
C GLU A 230 -4.05 -10.78 -18.33
N LEU A 231 -4.19 -9.94 -17.30
CA LEU A 231 -5.34 -9.99 -16.39
C LEU A 231 -6.68 -9.75 -17.11
N PHE A 232 -6.71 -8.83 -18.09
CA PHE A 232 -7.93 -8.53 -18.84
C PHE A 232 -8.38 -9.73 -19.70
N GLU A 233 -7.43 -10.45 -20.31
CA GLU A 233 -7.72 -11.66 -21.10
C GLU A 233 -8.23 -12.79 -20.21
N ALA A 234 -7.54 -13.00 -19.08
CA ALA A 234 -7.94 -14.00 -18.09
C ALA A 234 -9.34 -13.72 -17.53
N TYR A 235 -9.67 -12.46 -17.28
CA TYR A 235 -11.00 -12.05 -16.80
C TYR A 235 -12.08 -12.22 -17.88
N ASN A 236 -11.84 -11.73 -19.09
CA ASN A 236 -12.81 -11.84 -20.18
C ASN A 236 -13.08 -13.30 -20.55
N THR A 237 -12.03 -14.14 -20.56
CA THR A 237 -12.18 -15.60 -20.72
C THR A 237 -13.03 -16.18 -19.59
N ALA A 238 -12.74 -15.82 -18.34
CA ALA A 238 -13.48 -16.30 -17.18
C ALA A 238 -14.98 -15.95 -17.22
N LEU A 239 -15.38 -14.84 -17.86
CA LEU A 239 -16.79 -14.48 -18.03
C LEU A 239 -17.55 -15.37 -19.03
N THR A 240 -16.83 -16.00 -19.96
CA THR A 240 -17.44 -16.78 -21.05
C THR A 240 -17.45 -18.29 -20.80
N VAL A 241 -16.65 -18.77 -19.86
CA VAL A 241 -16.55 -20.20 -19.55
C VAL A 241 -17.71 -20.59 -18.64
N ASP A 242 -18.57 -21.50 -19.12
CA ASP A 242 -19.60 -22.14 -18.31
C ASP A 242 -18.95 -22.99 -17.21
N ASP A 243 -19.10 -22.57 -15.97
CA ASP A 243 -18.66 -23.32 -14.81
C ASP A 243 -19.70 -24.42 -14.53
N ASN A 244 -19.43 -25.64 -15.02
CA ASN A 244 -20.32 -26.80 -14.93
C ASN A 244 -20.61 -27.29 -13.49
N GLY A 245 -20.26 -26.52 -12.47
CA GLY A 245 -20.69 -26.72 -11.09
C GLY A 245 -20.00 -27.87 -10.35
N THR A 246 -18.94 -28.47 -10.92
CA THR A 246 -18.09 -29.41 -10.17
C THR A 246 -17.35 -28.66 -9.04
N ALA A 247 -17.24 -29.27 -7.86
CA ALA A 247 -16.87 -28.67 -6.58
C ALA A 247 -15.51 -27.91 -6.49
N GLU A 248 -14.74 -27.81 -7.56
CA GLU A 248 -13.66 -26.84 -7.66
C GLU A 248 -14.26 -25.45 -7.93
N TYR A 249 -14.47 -24.69 -6.85
CA TYR A 249 -14.58 -23.24 -6.88
C TYR A 249 -13.54 -22.63 -7.85
N THR A 250 -13.98 -22.41 -9.10
CA THR A 250 -13.08 -22.44 -10.26
C THR A 250 -12.09 -21.28 -10.26
N ARG A 251 -10.92 -21.52 -10.83
CA ARG A 251 -9.91 -20.50 -11.15
C ARG A 251 -10.54 -19.24 -11.78
N HIS A 252 -11.46 -19.42 -12.72
CA HIS A 252 -12.24 -18.36 -13.37
C HIS A 252 -13.06 -17.53 -12.38
N ARG A 253 -13.79 -18.18 -11.48
CA ARG A 253 -14.56 -17.50 -10.44
C ARG A 253 -13.70 -16.67 -9.50
N LYS A 254 -12.47 -17.13 -9.18
CA LYS A 254 -11.51 -16.35 -8.37
C LYS A 254 -11.03 -15.11 -9.12
N ILE A 255 -10.68 -15.22 -10.40
CA ILE A 255 -10.30 -14.08 -11.24
C ILE A 255 -11.43 -13.04 -11.26
N ILE A 256 -12.67 -13.49 -11.53
CA ILE A 256 -13.85 -12.62 -11.55
C ILE A 256 -13.99 -11.88 -10.22
N LYS A 257 -13.89 -12.58 -9.08
CA LYS A 257 -14.00 -11.98 -7.75
C LYS A 257 -12.94 -10.91 -7.50
N ILE A 258 -11.68 -11.15 -7.88
CA ILE A 258 -10.58 -10.19 -7.66
C ILE A 258 -10.80 -8.91 -8.46
N VAL A 259 -11.12 -9.02 -9.75
CA VAL A 259 -11.39 -7.86 -10.61
C VAL A 259 -12.60 -7.09 -10.10
N ARG A 260 -13.66 -7.78 -9.70
CA ARG A 260 -14.86 -7.17 -9.11
C ARG A 260 -14.59 -6.47 -7.80
N GLN A 261 -13.68 -6.97 -6.99
CA GLN A 261 -13.29 -6.34 -5.73
C GLN A 261 -12.65 -4.97 -5.97
N VAL A 262 -11.72 -4.87 -6.92
CA VAL A 262 -11.11 -3.58 -7.32
C VAL A 262 -12.17 -2.61 -7.83
N PHE A 263 -12.98 -3.05 -8.80
CA PHE A 263 -13.99 -2.19 -9.39
C PHE A 263 -15.09 -1.81 -8.39
N GLY A 264 -15.54 -2.74 -7.54
CA GLY A 264 -16.51 -2.49 -6.49
C GLY A 264 -16.02 -1.41 -5.54
N SER A 265 -14.76 -1.48 -5.11
CA SER A 265 -14.08 -0.45 -4.32
C SER A 265 -14.02 0.90 -5.03
N MET A 266 -13.75 0.93 -6.34
CA MET A 266 -13.78 2.18 -7.13
C MET A 266 -15.20 2.78 -7.18
N VAL A 267 -16.21 1.97 -7.48
CA VAL A 267 -17.61 2.40 -7.65
C VAL A 267 -18.22 2.89 -6.35
N VAL A 268 -18.00 2.23 -5.20
CA VAL A 268 -18.55 2.70 -3.92
C VAL A 268 -17.94 4.02 -3.44
N ASN A 269 -16.74 4.35 -3.92
CA ASN A 269 -16.04 5.58 -3.60
C ASN A 269 -16.14 6.64 -4.73
N ASP A 270 -16.94 6.39 -5.77
CA ASP A 270 -17.04 7.23 -6.97
C ASP A 270 -15.69 7.57 -7.61
N LEU A 271 -14.72 6.64 -7.53
CA LEU A 271 -13.39 6.83 -8.09
C LEU A 271 -13.31 6.38 -9.54
N ARG A 272 -12.43 7.05 -10.29
CA ARG A 272 -12.11 6.70 -11.66
C ARG A 272 -10.95 5.72 -11.78
N TYR A 273 -10.02 5.75 -10.83
CA TYR A 273 -8.77 5.00 -10.91
C TYR A 273 -8.62 4.04 -9.73
N GLY A 274 -8.06 2.87 -10.02
CA GLY A 274 -7.78 1.81 -9.04
C GLY A 274 -6.55 1.02 -9.44
N LEU A 275 -6.03 0.23 -8.50
CA LEU A 275 -4.83 -0.55 -8.70
C LEU A 275 -4.99 -1.93 -8.05
N LEU A 276 -4.58 -2.97 -8.77
CA LEU A 276 -4.40 -4.31 -8.23
C LEU A 276 -2.91 -4.62 -8.22
N THR A 277 -2.37 -5.03 -7.09
CA THR A 277 -0.94 -5.38 -7.01
C THR A 277 -0.70 -6.63 -6.20
N THR A 278 0.36 -7.34 -6.55
CA THR A 278 0.95 -8.42 -5.75
C THR A 278 2.26 -8.00 -5.11
N TYR A 279 2.53 -6.70 -5.06
CA TYR A 279 3.85 -6.08 -4.98
C TYR A 279 4.70 -6.34 -6.23
N ILE A 280 4.84 -7.59 -6.67
CA ILE A 280 5.69 -7.96 -7.81
C ILE A 280 5.06 -7.58 -9.16
N ARG A 281 3.75 -7.81 -9.32
CA ARG A 281 3.00 -7.46 -10.52
C ARG A 281 1.92 -6.46 -10.16
N THR A 282 1.74 -5.48 -11.03
CA THR A 282 0.75 -4.42 -10.83
C THR A 282 -0.07 -4.22 -12.10
N TRP A 283 -1.38 -4.08 -11.92
CA TRP A 283 -2.34 -3.74 -12.97
C TRP A 283 -3.09 -2.48 -12.57
N PHE A 284 -3.16 -1.53 -13.51
CA PHE A 284 -3.82 -0.25 -13.32
C PHE A 284 -5.21 -0.29 -13.95
N PHE A 285 -6.19 0.27 -13.23
CA PHE A 285 -7.59 0.29 -13.62
C PHE A 285 -8.03 1.71 -13.91
N TYR A 286 -8.82 1.88 -14.96
CA TYR A 286 -9.41 3.14 -15.37
C TYR A 286 -10.89 2.94 -15.73
N ARG A 287 -11.77 3.78 -15.18
CA ARG A 287 -13.17 3.86 -15.60
C ARG A 287 -13.33 4.98 -16.62
N GLN A 288 -14.02 4.70 -17.72
CA GLN A 288 -14.23 5.71 -18.75
C GLN A 288 -15.02 6.91 -18.21
N ARG A 289 -14.73 8.10 -18.71
CA ARG A 289 -15.40 9.32 -18.27
C ARG A 289 -16.85 9.37 -18.75
N GLU A 290 -17.07 9.06 -20.02
CA GLU A 290 -18.39 9.15 -20.67
C GLU A 290 -19.29 7.99 -20.25
N ASP A 291 -18.71 6.81 -20.02
CA ASP A 291 -19.40 5.60 -19.57
C ASP A 291 -18.62 4.93 -18.42
N PRO A 292 -18.88 5.32 -17.16
CA PRO A 292 -18.17 4.82 -15.99
C PRO A 292 -18.33 3.32 -15.71
N ASP A 293 -19.20 2.61 -16.43
CA ASP A 293 -19.30 1.16 -16.35
C ASP A 293 -18.24 0.48 -17.24
N ILE A 294 -17.70 1.17 -18.26
CA ILE A 294 -16.58 0.67 -19.04
C ILE A 294 -15.28 0.78 -18.22
N ILE A 295 -14.64 -0.38 -18.03
CA ILE A 295 -13.38 -0.52 -17.28
C ILE A 295 -12.28 -0.91 -18.24
N TYR A 296 -11.15 -0.22 -18.13
CA TYR A 296 -9.90 -0.55 -18.78
C TYR A 296 -8.90 -1.10 -17.76
N ILE A 297 -8.15 -2.13 -18.15
CA ILE A 297 -7.04 -2.68 -17.36
C ILE A 297 -5.75 -2.59 -18.18
N SER A 298 -4.68 -2.07 -17.56
CA SER A 298 -3.35 -2.00 -18.18
C SER A 298 -2.74 -3.39 -18.40
N PRO A 299 -1.74 -3.49 -19.28
CA PRO A 299 -0.79 -4.60 -19.24
C PRO A 299 -0.15 -4.75 -17.85
N THR A 300 0.37 -5.94 -17.59
CA THR A 300 1.11 -6.25 -16.34
C THR A 300 2.38 -5.41 -16.25
N VAL A 301 2.55 -4.68 -15.15
CA VAL A 301 3.79 -3.94 -14.84
C VAL A 301 4.53 -4.63 -13.70
N TYR A 302 5.76 -5.06 -13.96
CA TYR A 302 6.59 -5.73 -12.96
C TYR A 302 7.34 -4.73 -12.09
N ILE A 303 7.48 -5.00 -10.79
CA ILE A 303 8.17 -4.13 -9.83
C ILE A 303 9.62 -3.81 -10.22
N ASN A 304 10.29 -4.78 -10.84
CA ASN A 304 11.66 -4.68 -11.32
C ASN A 304 11.74 -4.32 -12.82
N GLN A 305 10.63 -3.89 -13.44
CA GLN A 305 10.64 -3.44 -14.81
C GLN A 305 11.50 -2.19 -14.94
N SER A 306 12.58 -2.31 -15.73
CA SER A 306 13.47 -1.20 -16.05
C SER A 306 12.88 -0.30 -17.12
N HIS A 307 13.31 0.94 -17.12
CA HIS A 307 13.14 1.84 -18.25
C HIS A 307 13.79 1.24 -19.50
N THR A 308 13.12 1.36 -20.65
CA THR A 308 13.67 1.01 -21.97
C THR A 308 13.32 2.12 -22.95
N ASP A 309 13.82 2.03 -24.19
CA ASP A 309 13.56 3.05 -25.23
C ASP A 309 12.07 3.25 -25.53
N ASN A 310 11.21 2.26 -25.24
CA ASN A 310 9.79 2.28 -25.59
C ASN A 310 8.83 1.97 -24.42
N TYR A 311 9.37 1.67 -23.23
CA TYR A 311 8.55 1.30 -22.07
C TYR A 311 9.03 2.01 -20.82
N ALA A 312 8.06 2.54 -20.08
CA ALA A 312 8.28 3.09 -18.75
C ALA A 312 8.65 1.97 -17.76
N SER A 313 9.50 2.29 -16.81
CA SER A 313 9.71 1.50 -15.59
C SER A 313 8.46 1.43 -14.73
N PHE A 314 8.51 0.60 -13.67
CA PHE A 314 7.44 0.55 -12.67
C PHE A 314 7.17 1.91 -12.02
N SER A 315 8.23 2.59 -11.56
CA SER A 315 8.08 3.84 -10.83
C SER A 315 7.58 4.96 -11.75
N GLU A 316 8.01 5.01 -13.02
CA GLU A 316 7.44 5.91 -14.02
C GLU A 316 5.94 5.64 -14.25
N SER A 317 5.53 4.36 -14.27
CA SER A 317 4.11 3.96 -14.38
C SER A 317 3.29 4.42 -13.18
N ILE A 318 3.82 4.26 -11.96
CA ILE A 318 3.16 4.76 -10.75
C ILE A 318 3.05 6.29 -10.80
N ARG A 319 4.10 7.01 -11.18
CA ARG A 319 4.05 8.48 -11.31
C ARG A 319 3.00 8.94 -12.32
N TYR A 320 2.92 8.28 -13.48
CA TYR A 320 1.93 8.61 -14.48
C TYR A 320 0.52 8.40 -13.94
N PHE A 321 0.26 7.24 -13.33
CA PHE A 321 -1.00 6.93 -12.67
C PHE A 321 -1.33 7.96 -11.58
N GLU A 322 -0.32 8.36 -10.81
CA GLU A 322 -0.46 9.36 -9.76
C GLU A 322 -0.95 10.69 -10.33
N ASN A 323 -0.34 11.17 -11.40
CA ASN A 323 -0.67 12.44 -12.03
C ASN A 323 -2.10 12.42 -12.59
N ILE A 324 -2.48 11.39 -13.36
CA ILE A 324 -3.82 11.32 -13.97
C ILE A 324 -4.92 11.15 -12.93
N SER A 325 -4.66 10.45 -11.83
CA SER A 325 -5.65 10.28 -10.76
C SER A 325 -5.76 11.50 -9.85
N THR A 326 -4.76 12.37 -9.80
CA THR A 326 -4.86 13.69 -9.13
C THR A 326 -5.70 14.65 -9.97
N VAL A 327 -5.53 14.64 -11.29
CA VAL A 327 -6.22 15.59 -12.19
C VAL A 327 -7.72 15.28 -12.29
N ASP A 328 -8.10 14.00 -12.39
CA ASP A 328 -9.50 13.63 -12.61
C ASP A 328 -9.95 12.39 -11.79
N PRO A 329 -9.97 12.48 -10.45
CA PRO A 329 -10.13 11.33 -9.56
C PRO A 329 -11.52 10.68 -9.61
N ILE A 330 -12.55 11.39 -10.07
CA ILE A 330 -13.96 11.02 -9.82
C ILE A 330 -14.61 10.48 -11.10
N ALA A 331 -15.37 9.40 -10.95
CA ALA A 331 -16.27 8.87 -11.95
C ALA A 331 -17.62 8.56 -11.29
N HIS A 332 -18.55 9.50 -11.41
CA HIS A 332 -19.87 9.36 -10.80
C HIS A 332 -20.63 8.22 -11.47
N SER A 333 -21.00 7.22 -10.67
CA SER A 333 -21.83 6.13 -11.18
C SER A 333 -23.29 6.59 -11.19
N THR A 334 -23.97 6.41 -12.32
CA THR A 334 -25.43 6.52 -12.39
C THR A 334 -26.05 5.54 -11.39
N PRO A 335 -27.01 5.96 -10.56
CA PRO A 335 -27.71 5.02 -9.69
C PRO A 335 -28.39 3.96 -10.56
N ASN A 336 -28.07 2.69 -10.35
CA ASN A 336 -28.80 1.58 -10.98
C ASN A 336 -30.27 1.69 -10.56
N THR A 337 -31.13 2.07 -11.50
CA THR A 337 -32.59 2.14 -11.31
C THR A 337 -33.27 0.79 -11.49
N LYS A 338 -32.52 -0.26 -11.82
CA LYS A 338 -33.05 -1.62 -11.96
C LYS A 338 -32.53 -2.49 -10.82
N GLU A 339 -33.39 -2.69 -9.82
CA GLU A 339 -33.25 -3.77 -8.85
C GLU A 339 -33.40 -5.10 -9.61
N SER A 340 -32.30 -5.64 -10.13
CA SER A 340 -32.27 -7.03 -10.61
C SER A 340 -32.12 -7.92 -9.40
N ASP A 341 -33.21 -8.57 -9.00
CA ASP A 341 -33.34 -9.49 -7.86
C ASP A 341 -32.68 -10.86 -8.10
N ASP A 342 -31.51 -10.89 -8.76
CA ASP A 342 -30.70 -12.10 -8.83
C ASP A 342 -29.84 -12.20 -7.57
N ASP A 343 -30.53 -12.38 -6.44
CA ASP A 343 -29.95 -12.83 -5.19
C ASP A 343 -29.59 -14.31 -5.35
N PHE A 344 -28.38 -14.59 -5.87
CA PHE A 344 -27.76 -15.90 -5.68
C PHE A 344 -27.43 -16.05 -4.19
N ASP A 345 -28.39 -16.61 -3.47
CA ASP A 345 -28.32 -16.96 -2.07
C ASP A 345 -27.24 -18.04 -1.86
N PHE A 346 -26.10 -17.64 -1.30
CA PHE A 346 -25.00 -18.56 -0.98
C PHE A 346 -25.32 -19.29 0.31
N GLY A 347 -26.13 -20.35 0.22
CA GLY A 347 -26.40 -21.27 1.31
C GLY A 347 -25.11 -21.84 1.91
N GLY A 348 -24.63 -21.22 2.98
CA GLY A 348 -23.62 -21.77 3.87
C GLY A 348 -24.20 -22.95 4.62
N GLY A 349 -23.76 -24.17 4.28
CA GLY A 349 -24.13 -25.39 4.97
C GLY A 349 -23.78 -25.32 6.46
N GLY A 350 -24.77 -25.02 7.29
CA GLY A 350 -24.69 -25.06 8.75
C GLY A 350 -24.49 -26.49 9.24
N GLY A 351 -23.24 -26.89 9.42
CA GLY A 351 -22.87 -28.10 10.14
C GLY A 351 -23.32 -28.00 11.60
N LYS A 352 -24.35 -28.77 11.96
CA LYS A 352 -24.82 -28.95 13.34
C LYS A 352 -23.72 -29.59 14.19
N TYR A 353 -23.00 -28.79 14.97
CA TYR A 353 -22.18 -29.32 16.06
C TYR A 353 -23.10 -29.73 17.21
N LYS A 354 -23.17 -31.05 17.46
CA LYS A 354 -23.79 -31.64 18.64
C LYS A 354 -23.04 -31.18 19.89
N LYS A 355 -23.77 -30.59 20.84
CA LYS A 355 -23.35 -30.45 22.23
C LYS A 355 -23.54 -31.81 22.92
N SER A 356 -22.45 -32.40 23.40
CA SER A 356 -22.47 -33.42 24.44
C SER A 356 -21.79 -32.83 25.67
N GLY A 357 -22.42 -32.99 26.82
CA GLY A 357 -21.99 -32.48 28.10
C GLY A 357 -21.10 -33.43 28.89
N ASP A 358 -20.91 -32.98 30.13
CA ASP A 358 -20.39 -33.63 31.33
C ASP A 358 -18.86 -33.83 31.42
N ASP A 359 -18.24 -33.15 32.39
CA ASP A 359 -17.74 -33.82 33.60
C ASP A 359 -17.34 -32.80 34.69
N ASP A 360 -17.55 -33.27 35.92
CA ASP A 360 -17.41 -32.68 37.25
C ASP A 360 -15.94 -32.59 37.75
N ASP A 361 -15.82 -32.02 38.95
CA ASP A 361 -14.76 -32.20 39.98
C ASP A 361 -13.57 -31.22 40.05
N GLY A 362 -13.43 -30.65 41.27
CA GLY A 362 -12.12 -30.52 41.92
C GLY A 362 -11.79 -29.16 42.53
N ASP A 363 -12.07 -29.00 43.83
CA ASP A 363 -11.46 -28.01 44.72
C ASP A 363 -9.93 -28.14 44.79
N ASP A 364 -9.22 -27.02 44.98
CA ASP A 364 -8.09 -26.92 45.93
C ASP A 364 -7.59 -25.47 46.10
N ASP A 365 -7.44 -25.08 47.38
CA ASP A 365 -6.91 -23.83 47.90
C ASP A 365 -5.38 -23.70 47.72
N GLU A 366 -4.88 -22.49 47.45
CA GLU A 366 -3.92 -21.75 48.33
C GLU A 366 -3.35 -20.45 47.69
N PRO A 367 -2.87 -19.50 48.52
CA PRO A 367 -2.77 -18.09 48.18
C PRO A 367 -1.37 -17.66 47.72
N SER A 368 -1.29 -16.67 46.80
CA SER A 368 -0.02 -15.97 46.58
C SER A 368 -0.17 -14.46 46.30
N GLY A 369 0.36 -13.68 47.24
CA GLY A 369 1.05 -12.40 47.05
C GLY A 369 0.47 -11.37 46.07
N SER A 370 -0.41 -10.50 46.57
CA SER A 370 -0.81 -9.27 45.88
C SER A 370 0.33 -8.23 45.87
N LYS A 371 1.19 -8.28 44.85
CA LYS A 371 2.00 -7.12 44.49
C LYS A 371 1.06 -6.01 44.01
N LYS A 372 1.06 -4.87 44.71
CA LYS A 372 0.33 -3.66 44.31
C LYS A 372 0.80 -3.22 42.92
N LYS A 373 0.05 -3.60 41.88
CA LYS A 373 0.23 -3.12 40.51
C LYS A 373 0.08 -1.61 40.49
N SER A 374 0.99 -0.96 39.77
CA SER A 374 1.02 0.49 39.67
C SER A 374 -0.29 1.03 39.05
N PRO A 375 -0.68 2.28 39.34
CA PRO A 375 -1.87 2.90 38.72
C PRO A 375 -1.86 2.82 37.19
N ILE A 376 -0.67 2.81 36.59
CA ILE A 376 -0.45 2.75 35.13
C ILE A 376 -0.76 1.35 34.59
N GLU A 377 -0.37 0.28 35.28
CA GLU A 377 -0.72 -1.10 34.87
C GLU A 377 -2.20 -1.39 35.05
N ARG A 378 -2.86 -0.75 36.02
CA ARG A 378 -4.31 -0.86 36.22
C ARG A 378 -5.07 -0.19 35.08
N ALA A 379 -4.66 1.03 34.71
CA ALA A 379 -5.22 1.74 33.55
C ALA A 379 -4.98 0.97 32.23
N PHE A 380 -3.80 0.37 32.06
CA PHE A 380 -3.47 -0.42 30.87
C PHE A 380 -4.34 -1.69 30.76
N MET A 381 -4.53 -2.42 31.87
CA MET A 381 -5.40 -3.60 31.91
C MET A 381 -6.88 -3.26 31.70
N GLU A 382 -7.32 -2.10 32.17
CA GLU A 382 -8.68 -1.61 31.97
C GLU A 382 -8.95 -1.24 30.51
N ILE A 383 -7.99 -0.58 29.84
CA ILE A 383 -8.01 -0.34 28.38
C ILE A 383 -8.02 -1.66 27.60
N CYS A 384 -7.18 -2.63 27.96
CA CYS A 384 -7.17 -3.95 27.32
C CYS A 384 -8.49 -4.71 27.52
N ASN A 385 -9.15 -4.57 28.67
CA ASN A 385 -10.45 -5.20 28.94
C ASN A 385 -11.60 -4.50 28.21
N ILE A 386 -11.56 -3.18 28.04
CA ILE A 386 -12.51 -2.43 27.19
C ILE A 386 -12.36 -2.86 25.72
N LEU A 387 -11.13 -3.04 25.23
CA LEU A 387 -10.86 -3.53 23.87
C LEU A 387 -11.26 -5.00 23.67
N LYS A 388 -11.18 -5.83 24.71
CA LYS A 388 -11.65 -7.24 24.68
C LYS A 388 -13.17 -7.37 24.77
N LYS A 389 -13.85 -6.48 25.51
CA LYS A 389 -15.33 -6.47 25.63
C LYS A 389 -16.05 -5.91 24.40
N GLY A 390 -15.33 -5.33 23.43
CA GLY A 390 -15.87 -4.85 22.15
C GLY A 390 -16.06 -5.92 21.05
N LYS A 391 -15.66 -7.17 21.28
CA LYS A 391 -15.89 -8.28 20.34
C LYS A 391 -16.99 -9.20 20.87
N GLY A 392 -18.22 -9.00 20.40
CA GLY A 392 -19.34 -9.80 20.90
C GLY A 392 -20.68 -9.63 20.20
N LYS A 393 -20.71 -9.53 18.88
CA LYS A 393 -21.84 -10.07 18.09
C LYS A 393 -21.33 -10.41 16.70
N VAL A 394 -21.17 -11.71 16.43
CA VAL A 394 -21.06 -12.20 15.05
C VAL A 394 -22.42 -11.93 14.43
N VAL A 395 -22.51 -10.81 13.73
CA VAL A 395 -23.64 -10.46 12.88
C VAL A 395 -23.64 -11.51 11.77
N SER A 396 -24.75 -12.22 11.60
CA SER A 396 -24.93 -13.18 10.51
C SER A 396 -24.64 -12.49 9.17
N ASP A 397 -24.04 -13.19 8.22
CA ASP A 397 -23.76 -12.67 6.87
C ASP A 397 -25.03 -12.06 6.21
N ASP A 398 -26.21 -12.58 6.55
CA ASP A 398 -27.51 -12.07 6.10
C ASP A 398 -27.87 -10.70 6.68
N GLU A 399 -27.48 -10.43 7.92
CA GLU A 399 -27.74 -9.17 8.62
C GLU A 399 -26.76 -8.07 8.15
N LEU A 400 -25.56 -8.45 7.73
CA LEU A 400 -24.59 -7.56 7.08
C LEU A 400 -25.04 -7.16 5.66
N LEU A 401 -25.57 -8.12 4.88
CA LEU A 401 -26.17 -7.89 3.55
C LEU A 401 -27.44 -7.02 3.64
N LYS A 402 -28.30 -7.23 4.65
CA LYS A 402 -29.48 -6.37 4.91
C LYS A 402 -29.10 -4.92 5.22
N ASN A 403 -27.99 -4.71 5.94
CA ASN A 403 -27.52 -3.36 6.27
C ASN A 403 -26.91 -2.63 5.07
N MET A 404 -26.43 -3.34 4.04
CA MET A 404 -25.96 -2.73 2.79
C MET A 404 -27.10 -2.36 1.83
N LYS A 405 -28.23 -3.08 1.85
CA LYS A 405 -29.43 -2.77 1.03
C LYS A 405 -30.12 -1.46 1.45
N ASN A 406 -29.90 -0.96 2.67
CA ASN A 406 -30.60 0.21 3.23
C ASN A 406 -29.85 1.56 3.11
N TYR A 407 -28.72 1.64 2.40
CA TYR A 407 -28.02 2.91 2.19
C TYR A 407 -28.75 3.81 1.18
N LYS A 408 -29.76 4.56 1.65
CA LYS A 408 -30.36 5.67 0.88
C LYS A 408 -29.33 6.79 0.68
N ARG A 409 -29.13 7.19 -0.58
CA ARG A 409 -28.09 8.11 -1.09
C ARG A 409 -28.22 9.59 -0.63
N ASN A 410 -29.06 9.92 0.35
CA ASN A 410 -29.51 11.30 0.58
C ASN A 410 -29.20 11.91 1.97
N GLN A 411 -28.13 11.52 2.67
CA GLN A 411 -27.86 12.12 4.00
C GLN A 411 -26.66 13.05 4.14
N ILE A 412 -25.95 13.42 3.07
CA ILE A 412 -24.97 14.50 3.16
C ILE A 412 -24.96 15.30 1.85
N SER A 413 -25.71 16.40 1.80
CA SER A 413 -25.47 17.48 0.83
C SER A 413 -24.52 18.48 1.48
N PHE A 414 -23.29 18.58 0.99
CA PHE A 414 -22.35 19.66 1.34
C PHE A 414 -22.74 20.96 0.59
N GLY A 415 -23.98 21.41 0.77
CA GLY A 415 -24.58 22.53 0.06
C GLY A 415 -24.66 23.86 0.83
N ASP A 416 -24.47 23.87 2.16
CA ASP A 416 -24.80 25.02 2.99
C ASP A 416 -23.59 25.69 3.68
N LEU A 417 -22.44 25.72 3.01
CA LEU A 417 -21.32 26.56 3.42
C LEU A 417 -20.60 27.05 2.16
N LEU A 418 -21.07 28.15 1.58
CA LEU A 418 -20.31 29.24 0.93
C LEU A 418 -21.20 30.01 -0.07
N GLU A 419 -22.02 30.92 0.44
CA GLU A 419 -22.41 32.18 -0.20
C GLU A 419 -21.94 33.26 0.82
N VAL A 420 -21.17 34.31 0.56
CA VAL A 420 -21.01 35.21 -0.58
C VAL A 420 -19.62 35.87 -0.43
N VAL A 421 -18.76 35.84 -1.45
CA VAL A 421 -17.82 36.94 -1.75
C VAL A 421 -17.63 37.02 -3.27
N ASP A 422 -18.04 38.16 -3.83
CA ASP A 422 -17.89 38.56 -5.24
C ASP A 422 -16.43 38.49 -5.75
N PRO A 423 -16.23 38.20 -7.04
CA PRO A 423 -15.06 38.65 -7.77
C PRO A 423 -15.43 39.69 -8.84
N VAL A 424 -14.94 40.91 -8.63
CA VAL A 424 -14.92 42.00 -9.61
C VAL A 424 -13.59 42.00 -10.36
N LEU A 425 -13.68 41.90 -11.70
CA LEU A 425 -12.85 42.47 -12.78
C LEU A 425 -11.38 42.06 -13.04
N PHE A 426 -11.05 42.20 -14.34
CA PHE A 426 -9.75 42.33 -15.05
C PHE A 426 -9.06 41.01 -15.48
N LEU A 427 -8.67 40.75 -16.75
CA LEU A 427 -8.39 41.57 -17.95
C LEU A 427 -8.67 40.79 -19.25
N GLN A 428 -9.12 41.49 -20.30
CA GLN A 428 -9.08 41.05 -21.70
C GLN A 428 -7.66 41.22 -22.31
N PRO A 429 -7.31 40.48 -23.38
CA PRO A 429 -6.10 40.71 -24.17
C PRO A 429 -6.40 41.56 -25.42
N SER A 430 -5.62 42.63 -25.62
CA SER A 430 -5.62 43.47 -26.82
C SER A 430 -4.30 43.39 -27.58
N PHE A 431 -4.44 43.05 -28.87
CA PHE A 431 -3.67 43.47 -30.05
C PHE A 431 -2.22 43.02 -30.30
N MET A 432 -2.07 42.23 -31.36
CA MET A 432 -1.09 42.47 -32.42
C MET A 432 -1.82 42.58 -33.78
N LYS A 433 -1.72 43.74 -34.44
CA LYS A 433 -1.69 43.88 -35.91
C LYS A 433 -1.25 45.29 -36.30
N LYS A 434 -0.10 45.32 -37.00
CA LYS A 434 0.59 46.41 -37.70
C LYS A 434 1.25 47.51 -36.87
#